data_AF-I4BBT7-F1
#
_entry.id   AF-I4BBT7-F1
#
_cell.length_a   1.000
_cell.length_b   1.000
_cell.length_c   1.000
_cell.angle_alpha   90.00
_cell.angle_beta   90.00
_cell.angle_gamma   90.00
#
_symmetry.space_group_name_H-M   'P 1'
#
loop_
_entity.id
_entity.type
_entity.pdbx_description
1 polymer ?
#
loop_
_entity_poly.entity_id
_entity_poly.type
_entity_poly.pdbx_seq_one_letter_code
_entity_poly.pdbx_strand_id
1 'polypeptide(L)'
;MQVNKSESKWLVVIEDQDNKLGLINMIRHLDKVVSELEMSKIPNLLLEIDLAKLNSANSELIAKFVELQSILVRTDGRLNVINANPELKSSFDVVMLDKIIPIQYVGQEDPGEDGYAYDDYELPDDGDDE
;
A
#
# COMPACT_ATOMS: atom_id res chain seq x y z
N MET A 1 -2.37 -17.10 -4.47
CA MET A 1 -2.16 -16.23 -3.31
C MET A 1 -1.59 -17.01 -2.14
N GLN A 2 -0.53 -16.49 -1.53
CA GLN A 2 0.10 -17.04 -0.32
C GLN A 2 -0.12 -16.08 0.87
N VAL A 3 -0.38 -16.62 2.06
CA VAL A 3 -0.48 -15.82 3.30
C VAL A 3 0.54 -16.33 4.30
N ASN A 4 1.55 -15.52 4.58
CA ASN A 4 2.60 -15.81 5.57
C ASN A 4 2.23 -15.13 6.89
N LYS A 5 2.04 -15.91 7.95
CA LYS A 5 1.54 -15.42 9.24
C LYS A 5 2.63 -15.52 10.30
N SER A 6 2.83 -14.43 11.02
CA SER A 6 3.59 -14.34 12.27
C SER A 6 2.68 -13.75 13.36
N GLU A 7 3.11 -13.81 14.62
CA GLU A 7 2.28 -13.41 15.79
C GLU A 7 1.67 -12.00 15.66
N SER A 8 2.42 -11.05 15.11
CA SER A 8 2.01 -9.64 14.94
C SER A 8 2.17 -9.11 13.53
N LYS A 9 2.50 -9.97 12.56
CA LYS A 9 2.70 -9.57 11.16
C LYS A 9 2.19 -10.61 10.19
N TRP A 10 1.28 -10.23 9.32
CA TRP A 10 0.73 -11.07 8.26
C TRP A 10 1.12 -10.47 6.91
N LEU A 11 1.64 -11.30 6.01
CA LEU A 11 2.02 -10.90 4.66
C LEU A 11 1.18 -11.70 3.65
N VAL A 12 0.37 -11.00 2.87
CA VAL A 12 -0.42 -11.55 1.78
C VAL A 12 0.32 -11.27 0.48
N VAL A 13 0.77 -12.33 -0.21
CA VAL A 13 1.47 -12.23 -1.49
C VAL A 13 0.52 -12.63 -2.61
N ILE A 14 0.27 -11.69 -3.53
CA ILE A 14 -0.46 -11.96 -4.77
C ILE A 14 0.47 -12.65 -5.75
N GLU A 15 0.01 -13.77 -6.34
CA GLU A 15 0.80 -14.54 -7.30
C GLU A 15 0.33 -14.25 -8.74
N ASP A 16 1.21 -14.47 -9.72
CA ASP A 16 0.90 -14.27 -11.15
C ASP A 16 -0.37 -15.03 -11.63
N GLN A 17 -0.71 -16.15 -10.98
CA GLN A 17 -1.89 -16.94 -11.30
C GLN A 17 -3.19 -16.25 -10.88
N ASP A 18 -3.16 -15.40 -9.85
CA ASP A 18 -4.33 -14.69 -9.35
C ASP A 18 -4.81 -13.63 -10.36
N ASN A 19 -3.91 -13.05 -11.16
CA ASN A 19 -4.27 -12.19 -12.29
C ASN A 19 -5.02 -12.93 -13.41
N LYS A 20 -4.61 -14.16 -13.71
CA LYS A 20 -5.14 -14.95 -14.85
C LYS A 20 -6.53 -15.51 -14.60
N LEU A 21 -6.86 -15.76 -13.33
CA LEU A 21 -8.15 -16.32 -12.92
C LEU A 21 -9.20 -15.24 -12.60
N GLY A 22 -8.85 -13.97 -12.80
CA GLY A 22 -9.72 -12.83 -12.55
C GLY A 22 -9.70 -12.41 -11.09
N LEU A 23 -9.74 -11.08 -10.87
CA LEU A 23 -9.74 -10.41 -9.57
C LEU A 23 -10.73 -11.03 -8.55
N ILE A 24 -11.76 -11.72 -9.01
CA ILE A 24 -12.77 -12.46 -8.23
C ILE A 24 -12.15 -13.47 -7.26
N ASN A 25 -11.17 -14.27 -7.69
CA ASN A 25 -10.56 -15.27 -6.80
C ASN A 25 -9.73 -14.61 -5.70
N MET A 26 -9.07 -13.49 -6.03
CA MET A 26 -8.36 -12.68 -5.06
C MET A 26 -9.33 -12.08 -4.03
N ILE A 27 -10.45 -11.50 -4.48
CA ILE A 27 -11.49 -10.95 -3.59
C ILE A 27 -12.00 -12.02 -2.62
N ARG A 28 -12.31 -13.23 -3.12
CA ARG A 28 -12.73 -14.35 -2.26
C ARG A 28 -11.68 -14.78 -1.24
N HIS A 29 -10.40 -14.69 -1.58
CA HIS A 29 -9.33 -14.98 -0.61
C HIS A 29 -9.21 -13.86 0.42
N LEU A 30 -9.33 -12.60 0.01
CA LEU A 30 -9.36 -11.46 0.94
C LEU A 30 -10.57 -11.54 1.87
N ASP A 31 -11.74 -11.99 1.40
CA ASP A 31 -12.92 -12.21 2.26
C ASP A 31 -12.65 -13.23 3.37
N LYS A 32 -11.87 -14.29 3.08
CA LYS A 32 -11.45 -15.26 4.09
C LYS A 32 -10.49 -14.63 5.11
N VAL A 33 -9.56 -13.80 4.65
CA VAL A 33 -8.64 -13.07 5.53
C VAL A 33 -9.41 -12.08 6.41
N VAL A 34 -10.35 -11.33 5.85
CA VAL A 34 -11.28 -10.45 6.58
C VAL A 34 -11.98 -11.23 7.69
N SER A 35 -12.62 -12.35 7.34
CA SER A 35 -13.35 -13.18 8.30
C SER A 35 -12.43 -13.68 9.42
N GLU A 36 -11.21 -14.09 9.08
CA GLU A 36 -10.24 -14.58 10.05
C GLU A 36 -9.74 -13.48 10.99
N LEU A 37 -9.52 -12.26 10.47
CA LEU A 37 -9.12 -11.11 11.27
C LEU A 37 -10.21 -10.69 12.26
N GLU A 38 -11.47 -10.66 11.81
CA GLU A 38 -12.60 -10.33 12.67
C GLU A 38 -12.79 -11.33 13.81
N MET A 39 -12.52 -12.61 13.55
CA MET A 39 -12.59 -13.67 14.57
C MET A 39 -11.40 -13.63 15.53
N SER A 40 -10.18 -13.43 15.00
CA SER A 40 -8.95 -13.54 15.78
C SER A 40 -8.65 -12.30 16.63
N LYS A 41 -9.10 -11.11 16.19
CA LYS A 41 -8.94 -9.82 16.88
C LYS A 41 -7.52 -9.60 17.43
N ILE A 42 -6.52 -9.86 16.59
CA ILE A 42 -5.11 -9.77 16.97
C ILE A 42 -4.75 -8.30 17.21
N PRO A 43 -4.29 -7.92 18.41
CA PRO A 43 -3.93 -6.55 18.72
C PRO A 43 -2.61 -6.16 18.01
N ASN A 44 -2.52 -4.91 17.55
CA ASN A 44 -1.35 -4.33 16.89
C ASN A 44 -0.85 -5.13 15.68
N LEU A 45 -1.75 -5.82 14.97
CA LEU A 45 -1.39 -6.61 13.81
C LEU A 45 -0.97 -5.71 12.64
N LEU A 46 0.20 -5.97 12.08
CA LEU A 46 0.64 -5.40 10.81
C LEU A 46 0.27 -6.34 9.66
N LEU A 47 -0.66 -5.94 8.80
CA LEU A 47 -1.00 -6.65 7.57
C LEU A 47 -0.30 -5.97 6.39
N GLU A 48 0.52 -6.70 5.66
CA GLU A 48 1.15 -6.26 4.42
C GLU A 48 0.54 -7.01 3.25
N ILE A 49 0.19 -6.30 2.18
CA ILE A 49 -0.29 -6.88 0.93
C ILE A 49 0.73 -6.56 -0.16
N ASP A 50 1.40 -7.58 -0.67
CA ASP A 50 2.34 -7.48 -1.78
C ASP A 50 1.60 -7.54 -3.12
N LEU A 51 1.62 -6.42 -3.83
CA LEU A 51 0.98 -6.23 -5.13
C LEU A 51 1.95 -6.26 -6.31
N ALA A 52 3.17 -6.80 -6.15
CA ALA A 52 4.19 -6.83 -7.20
C ALA A 52 3.70 -7.51 -8.48
N LYS A 53 2.80 -8.48 -8.31
CA LYS A 53 2.22 -9.26 -9.40
C LYS A 53 0.85 -8.77 -9.83
N LEU A 54 0.29 -7.69 -9.26
CA LEU A 54 -1.03 -7.20 -9.62
C LEU A 54 -0.93 -6.11 -10.70
N ASN A 55 -1.57 -6.31 -11.84
CA ASN A 55 -1.51 -5.36 -12.97
C ASN A 55 -2.75 -4.47 -13.09
N SER A 56 -3.87 -4.87 -12.49
CA SER A 56 -5.10 -4.07 -12.49
C SER A 56 -5.85 -4.21 -11.18
N ALA A 57 -6.53 -3.15 -10.78
CA ALA A 57 -7.41 -3.11 -9.62
C ALA A 57 -8.76 -2.56 -10.04
N ASN A 58 -9.84 -3.22 -9.60
CA ASN A 58 -11.21 -2.73 -9.76
C ASN A 58 -11.71 -2.12 -8.44
N SER A 59 -12.89 -1.48 -8.49
CA SER A 59 -13.51 -0.86 -7.32
C SER A 59 -13.80 -1.84 -6.19
N GLU A 60 -14.11 -3.10 -6.51
CA GLU A 60 -14.40 -4.13 -5.51
C GLU A 60 -13.16 -4.51 -4.70
N LEU A 61 -12.01 -4.67 -5.35
CA LEU A 61 -10.74 -4.91 -4.66
C LEU A 61 -10.36 -3.74 -3.75
N ILE A 62 -10.53 -2.51 -4.25
CA ILE A 62 -10.26 -1.29 -3.47
C ILE A 62 -11.15 -1.25 -2.22
N ALA A 63 -12.44 -1.55 -2.37
CA ALA A 63 -13.36 -1.62 -1.22
C ALA A 63 -12.91 -2.65 -0.18
N LYS A 64 -12.34 -3.78 -0.61
CA LYS A 64 -11.80 -4.80 0.30
C LYS A 64 -10.59 -4.30 1.09
N PHE A 65 -9.71 -3.50 0.49
CA PHE A 65 -8.60 -2.90 1.24
C PHE A 65 -9.08 -1.92 2.30
N VAL A 66 -10.09 -1.10 2.00
CA VAL A 66 -10.70 -0.19 2.97
C VAL A 66 -11.39 -0.94 4.11
N GLU A 67 -12.08 -2.05 3.79
CA GLU A 67 -12.70 -2.93 4.79
C GLU A 67 -11.66 -3.56 5.73
N LEU A 68 -10.57 -4.09 5.18
CA LEU A 68 -9.45 -4.64 5.97
C LEU A 68 -8.84 -3.60 6.90
N GLN A 69 -8.58 -2.38 6.40
CA GLN A 69 -8.06 -1.29 7.22
C GLN A 69 -9.02 -0.93 8.36
N SER A 70 -10.32 -0.86 8.08
CA SER A 70 -11.35 -0.58 9.10
C SER A 70 -11.37 -1.61 10.22
N ILE A 71 -11.16 -2.89 9.91
CA ILE A 71 -11.08 -3.97 10.89
C ILE A 71 -9.79 -3.85 11.73
N LEU A 72 -8.66 -3.64 11.08
CA LEU A 72 -7.36 -3.54 11.74
C LEU A 72 -7.28 -2.34 12.69
N VAL A 73 -7.85 -1.19 12.33
CA VAL A 73 -7.89 0.00 13.18
C VAL A 73 -8.62 -0.27 14.51
N ARG A 74 -9.61 -1.18 14.55
CA ARG A 74 -10.33 -1.55 15.79
C ARG A 74 -9.47 -2.31 16.79
N THR A 75 -8.35 -2.87 16.35
CA THR A 75 -7.40 -3.62 17.18
C THR A 75 -6.02 -2.96 17.24
N ASP A 76 -5.95 -1.64 16.94
CA ASP A 76 -4.70 -0.87 16.83
C ASP A 76 -3.71 -1.43 15.78
N GLY A 77 -4.19 -2.26 14.86
CA GLY A 77 -3.45 -2.78 13.73
C GLY A 77 -3.30 -1.79 12.58
N ARG A 78 -2.52 -2.17 11.57
CA ARG A 78 -2.23 -1.36 10.39
C ARG A 78 -2.21 -2.21 9.12
N LEU A 79 -2.78 -1.70 8.04
CA LEU A 79 -2.62 -2.23 6.69
C LEU A 79 -1.57 -1.43 5.94
N ASN A 80 -0.64 -2.12 5.28
CA ASN A 80 0.30 -1.56 4.33
C ASN A 80 0.18 -2.28 3.00
N VAL A 81 0.23 -1.54 1.90
CA VAL A 81 0.36 -2.09 0.55
C VAL A 81 1.80 -1.90 0.12
N ILE A 82 2.47 -2.99 -0.28
CA ILE A 82 3.87 -2.97 -0.68
C ILE A 82 4.04 -3.48 -2.11
N ASN A 83 5.14 -3.06 -2.75
CA ASN A 83 5.50 -3.44 -4.12
C ASN A 83 4.35 -3.22 -5.12
N ALA A 84 3.54 -2.17 -4.97
CA ALA A 84 2.45 -1.90 -5.90
C ALA A 84 2.98 -1.56 -7.30
N ASN A 85 2.42 -2.19 -8.34
CA ASN A 85 2.72 -1.82 -9.71
C ASN A 85 2.31 -0.33 -9.94
N PRO A 86 3.19 0.55 -10.45
CA PRO A 86 2.87 1.95 -10.76
C PRO A 86 1.63 2.14 -11.64
N GLU A 87 1.28 1.17 -12.49
CA GLU A 87 0.06 1.20 -13.30
C GLU A 87 -1.22 1.27 -12.44
N LEU A 88 -1.18 0.77 -11.20
CA LEU A 88 -2.31 0.84 -10.26
C LEU A 88 -2.50 2.24 -9.67
N LYS A 89 -1.51 3.12 -9.80
CA LYS A 89 -1.52 4.45 -9.19
C LYS A 89 -2.75 5.26 -9.57
N SER A 90 -3.09 5.29 -10.87
CA SER A 90 -4.27 6.02 -11.33
C SER A 90 -5.57 5.49 -10.71
N SER A 91 -5.69 4.17 -10.51
CA SER A 91 -6.89 3.57 -9.90
C SER A 91 -7.00 3.91 -8.41
N PHE A 92 -5.87 4.00 -7.71
CA PHE A 92 -5.82 4.33 -6.29
C PHE A 92 -5.99 5.83 -6.03
N ASP A 93 -5.44 6.69 -6.90
CA ASP A 93 -5.53 8.14 -6.76
C ASP A 93 -6.98 8.65 -6.92
N VAL A 94 -7.79 8.03 -7.79
CA VAL A 94 -9.20 8.39 -7.99
C VAL A 94 -10.02 8.32 -6.69
N VAL A 95 -9.67 7.40 -5.81
CA VAL A 95 -10.32 7.21 -4.50
C VAL A 95 -9.47 7.72 -3.34
N MET A 96 -8.34 8.37 -3.62
CA MET A 96 -7.36 8.84 -2.63
C MET A 96 -6.98 7.74 -1.62
N LEU A 97 -6.74 6.52 -2.12
CA LEU A 97 -6.47 5.36 -1.26
C LEU A 97 -5.20 5.54 -0.42
N ASP A 98 -4.23 6.29 -0.94
CA ASP A 98 -2.97 6.67 -0.28
C ASP A 98 -3.19 7.46 1.02
N LYS A 99 -4.33 8.14 1.16
CA LYS A 99 -4.71 8.85 2.40
C LYS A 99 -5.25 7.94 3.49
N ILE A 100 -5.70 6.75 3.11
CA ILE A 100 -6.34 5.78 4.01
C ILE A 100 -5.35 4.69 4.41
N ILE A 101 -4.54 4.24 3.44
CA ILE A 101 -3.63 3.11 3.57
C ILE A 101 -2.28 3.53 2.98
N PRO A 102 -1.16 3.33 3.70
CA PRO A 102 0.17 3.50 3.13
C PRO A 102 0.39 2.56 1.93
N ILE A 103 0.79 3.12 0.79
CA ILE A 103 1.07 2.37 -0.45
C ILE A 103 2.51 2.66 -0.89
N GLN A 104 3.32 1.61 -1.00
CA GLN A 104 4.66 1.65 -1.56
C GLN A 104 4.65 1.04 -2.96
N TYR A 105 5.02 1.83 -3.97
CA TYR A 105 5.11 1.36 -5.35
C TYR A 105 6.50 0.77 -5.67
N VAL A 106 6.54 -0.17 -6.61
CA VAL A 106 7.82 -0.73 -7.11
C VAL A 106 8.66 0.38 -7.71
N GLY A 107 9.91 0.50 -7.27
CA GLY A 107 10.85 1.48 -7.80
C GLY A 107 10.66 2.91 -7.26
N GLN A 108 9.74 3.14 -6.32
CA GLN A 108 9.84 4.33 -5.48
C GLN A 108 10.93 4.09 -4.43
N GLU A 109 12.06 4.76 -4.61
CA GLU A 109 13.01 4.99 -3.53
C GLU A 109 12.28 5.72 -2.41
N ASP A 110 12.53 5.28 -1.17
CA ASP A 110 11.97 5.88 0.03
C ASP A 110 12.24 7.39 -0.01
N PRO A 111 11.24 8.28 0.13
CA PRO A 111 11.48 9.73 0.14
C PRO A 111 12.34 10.17 1.33
N GLY A 112 12.79 9.25 2.19
CA GLY A 112 13.79 9.46 3.23
C GLY A 112 15.25 9.53 2.76
N GLU A 113 15.56 9.37 1.46
CA GLU A 113 16.88 9.75 0.94
C GLU A 113 16.87 11.22 0.50
N ASP A 114 17.29 12.05 1.45
CA ASP A 114 17.65 13.46 1.36
C ASP A 114 18.34 13.85 0.03
N GLY A 115 17.53 14.10 -0.99
CA GLY A 115 17.90 14.94 -2.12
C GLY A 115 17.74 16.39 -1.70
N TYR A 116 18.66 16.91 -0.86
CA TYR A 116 18.82 18.35 -0.70
C TYR A 116 19.13 18.92 -2.08
N ALA A 117 18.09 19.37 -2.79
CA ALA A 117 18.24 20.36 -3.83
C ALA A 117 18.80 21.59 -3.11
N TYR A 118 20.12 21.77 -3.17
CA TYR A 118 20.70 23.07 -2.93
C TYR A 118 20.04 23.99 -3.96
N ASP A 119 19.07 24.78 -3.50
CA ASP A 119 18.66 25.98 -4.19
C ASP A 119 19.93 26.81 -4.38
N ASP A 120 20.36 26.87 -5.64
CA ASP A 120 21.41 27.74 -6.12
C ASP A 120 20.91 29.18 -6.01
N TYR A 121 20.94 29.72 -4.78
CA TYR A 121 20.80 31.15 -4.57
C TYR A 121 22.10 31.80 -5.02
N GLU A 122 22.19 32.17 -6.30
CA GLU A 122 23.08 33.26 -6.71
C GLU A 122 22.64 34.52 -5.93
N LEU A 123 23.33 34.78 -4.83
CA LEU A 123 23.30 36.08 -4.16
C LEU A 123 23.72 37.14 -5.20
N PRO A 124 22.90 38.16 -5.50
CA PRO A 124 23.39 39.28 -6.28
C PRO A 124 24.54 39.93 -5.49
N ASP A 125 25.69 40.02 -6.15
CA ASP A 125 26.88 40.73 -5.68
C ASP A 125 26.45 42.16 -5.32
N ASP A 126 26.64 42.54 -4.05
CA ASP A 126 26.38 43.89 -3.55
C ASP A 126 27.46 44.81 -4.16
N GLY A 127 27.20 45.21 -5.40
CA GLY A 127 28.01 46.17 -6.14
C GLY A 127 27.78 47.57 -5.60
N ASP A 128 28.61 47.92 -4.62
CA ASP A 128 29.03 49.29 -4.31
C ASP A 128 29.36 50.03 -5.61
N ASP A 129 28.63 51.11 -5.92
CA ASP A 129 29.09 52.15 -6.86
C ASP A 129 28.55 53.52 -6.41
N GLU A 130 29.42 54.20 -5.65
CA GLU A 130 29.72 55.65 -5.55
C GLU A 130 28.60 56.72 -5.47
#